data_AF-A0A961S3I8-F1
#
_entry.id   AF-A0A961S3I8-F1
#
_cell.length_a   1.000
_cell.length_b   1.000
_cell.length_c   1.000
_cell.angle_alpha   90.00
_cell.angle_beta   90.00
_cell.angle_gamma   90.00
#
_symmetry.space_group_name_H-M   'P 1'
#
loop_
_entity.id
_entity.type
_entity.pdbx_description
1 polymer ?
#
loop_
_entity_poly.entity_id
_entity_poly.type
_entity_poly.pdbx_seq_one_letter_code
_entity_poly.pdbx_strand_id
1 'polypeptide(L)' 'AHIKTALTATSLSIPVASGAMVLGIWQGIYLFEHRKAPHARRVVIHVAGR' A
#
# COMPACT_ATOMS: atom_id res chain seq x y z
N ALA A 1 -9.03 8.15 -14.36
CA ALA A 1 -8.33 7.83 -13.09
C ALA A 1 -9.14 6.84 -12.25
N HIS A 2 -10.42 7.11 -11.95
CA HIS A 2 -11.29 6.23 -11.15
C HIS A 2 -11.32 4.76 -11.60
N ILE A 3 -11.38 4.50 -12.92
CA ILE A 3 -11.33 3.12 -13.46
C ILE A 3 -9.97 2.44 -13.23
N LYS A 4 -8.83 3.15 -13.35
CA LYS A 4 -7.50 2.57 -13.07
C LYS A 4 -7.34 2.25 -11.59
N THR A 5 -7.78 3.15 -10.71
CA THR A 5 -7.75 2.96 -9.26
C THR A 5 -8.67 1.82 -8.81
N ALA A 6 -9.77 1.55 -9.53
CA ALA A 6 -10.63 0.38 -9.31
C ALA A 6 -10.02 -0.94 -9.82
N LEU A 7 -9.08 -0.88 -10.77
CA LEU A 7 -8.39 -2.03 -11.35
C LEU A 7 -7.04 -2.33 -10.67
N THR A 8 -6.49 -1.38 -9.92
CA THR A 8 -5.26 -1.53 -9.11
C THR A 8 -5.62 -1.74 -7.65
N ALA A 9 -4.92 -2.64 -6.96
CA ALA A 9 -5.05 -2.79 -5.51
C ALA A 9 -4.74 -1.46 -4.79
N THR A 10 -5.71 -0.92 -4.05
CA THR A 10 -5.57 0.32 -3.25
C THR A 10 -5.33 0.05 -1.77
N SER A 11 -5.51 -1.20 -1.34
CA SER A 11 -5.22 -1.70 -0.01
C SER A 11 -4.36 -2.95 -0.10
N LEU A 12 -3.38 -3.07 0.79
CA LEU A 12 -2.53 -4.25 0.92
C LEU A 12 -2.68 -4.82 2.33
N SER A 13 -2.80 -6.14 2.43
CA SER A 13 -2.68 -6.85 3.70
C SER A 13 -1.28 -7.44 3.78
N ILE A 14 -0.52 -7.04 4.81
CA ILE A 14 0.88 -7.44 4.99
C ILE A 14 0.99 -8.11 6.35
N PRO A 15 1.45 -9.38 6.42
CA PRO A 15 1.66 -10.03 7.71
C PRO A 15 2.75 -9.33 8.52
N VAL A 16 2.56 -9.27 9.83
CA VAL A 16 3.57 -8.78 10.78
C VAL A 16 3.90 -9.92 11.73
N ALA A 17 5.19 -10.19 11.92
CA ALA A 17 5.70 -11.19 12.85
C ALA A 17 6.87 -10.61 13.62
N SER A 18 6.92 -10.84 14.93
CA SER A 18 7.99 -10.36 15.81
C SER A 18 8.27 -8.85 15.68
N GLY A 19 7.21 -8.05 15.47
CA GLY A 19 7.30 -6.59 15.32
C GLY A 19 7.78 -6.09 13.95
N ALA A 20 7.98 -6.97 12.96
CA ALA A 20 8.42 -6.60 11.61
C ALA A 20 7.43 -7.08 10.54
N MET A 21 7.31 -6.31 9.44
CA MET A 21 6.57 -6.75 8.25
C MET A 21 7.28 -7.94 7.61
N VAL A 22 6.52 -8.99 7.28
CA VAL A 22 7.03 -10.18 6.61
C VAL A 22 7.00 -9.92 5.10
N LEU A 23 8.08 -9.32 4.61
CA LEU A 23 8.31 -9.10 3.18
C LEU A 23 9.41 -10.03 2.68
N GLY A 24 9.24 -10.57 1.48
CA GLY A 24 10.31 -11.26 0.76
C GLY A 24 11.42 -10.28 0.36
N ILE A 25 12.62 -10.80 0.08
CA ILE A 25 13.84 -10.02 -0.22
C ILE A 25 13.63 -8.98 -1.33
N TRP A 26 12.74 -9.27 -2.28
CA TRP A 26 12.44 -8.42 -3.44
C TRP A 26 11.09 -7.70 -3.36
N GLN A 27 10.35 -7.83 -2.26
CA GLN A 27 9.06 -7.17 -2.10
C GLN A 27 9.25 -5.74 -1.59
N GLY A 28 8.60 -4.79 -2.28
CA GLY A 28 8.54 -3.38 -1.86
C GLY A 28 7.10 -2.87 -1.94
N ILE A 29 6.77 -1.91 -1.08
CA ILE A 29 5.46 -1.26 -1.04
C ILE A 29 5.59 0.09 -1.73
N TYR A 30 4.76 0.34 -2.73
CA TYR A 30 4.83 1.56 -3.53
C TYR A 30 3.48 2.28 -3.57
N LEU A 31 3.54 3.60 -3.47
CA LEU A 31 2.43 4.48 -3.80
C LEU A 31 2.61 4.97 -5.24
N PHE A 32 1.73 4.55 -6.15
CA PHE A 32 1.80 4.95 -7.54
C PHE A 32 0.72 5.98 -7.88
N GLU A 33 1.15 7.21 -8.18
CA GLU A 33 0.26 8.30 -8.62
C GLU A 33 0.06 8.23 -10.14
N HIS A 34 -1.17 7.98 -10.58
CA HIS A 34 -1.49 7.91 -11.99
C HIS A 34 -1.80 9.28 -12.63
N ARG A 35 -2.02 10.32 -11.83
CA ARG A 35 -2.33 11.66 -12.34
C ARG A 35 -1.04 12.42 -12.64
N LYS A 36 -1.07 13.23 -13.70
CA LYS A 36 0.08 14.05 -14.14
C LYS A 36 0.35 15.23 -13.20
N ALA A 37 -0.67 15.73 -12.50
CA ALA A 37 -0.52 16.83 -11.55
C ALA A 37 -0.13 16.31 -10.15
N PRO A 38 0.67 17.06 -9.37
CA PRO A 38 0.97 16.70 -8.00
C PRO A 38 -0.30 16.67 -7.14
N HIS A 39 -0.39 15.67 -6.27
CA HIS A 39 -1.48 15.54 -5.30
C HIS A 39 -0.93 15.15 -3.93
N ALA A 40 -1.51 15.70 -2.87
CA ALA A 40 -1.27 15.23 -1.51
C ALA A 40 -2.01 13.90 -1.31
N ARG A 41 -1.30 12.88 -0.82
CA ARG A 41 -1.85 11.56 -0.53
C ARG A 41 -1.69 11.24 0.94
N ARG A 42 -2.71 10.61 1.51
CA ARG A 42 -2.69 10.08 2.87
C ARG A 42 -2.81 8.56 2.79
N VAL A 43 -1.80 7.87 3.28
CA VAL A 43 -1.82 6.42 3.46
C VAL A 43 -2.20 6.15 4.91
N VAL A 44 -3.18 5.27 5.12
CA VAL A 44 -3.61 4.86 6.47
C VAL A 44 -3.13 3.44 6.71
N ILE A 45 -2.52 3.23 7.87
CA ILE A 45 -2.07 1.91 8.33
C ILE A 45 -2.98 1.51 9.49
N HIS A 46 -3.54 0.31 9.40
CA HIS A 46 -4.27 -0.32 10.49
C HIS A 46 -3.54 -1.62 10.85
N VAL A 47 -3.12 -1.73 12.11
CA VAL A 47 -2.46 -2.91 12.64
C VAL A 47 -3.44 -3.60 13.58
N ALA A 48 -3.73 -4.86 13.31
CA ALA A 48 -4.59 -5.69 14.13
C ALA A 48 -3.97 -7.07 14.31
N GLY A 49 -4.03 -7.60 15.52
CA GLY A 49 -3.36 -8.82 15.93
C GLY A 49 -3.13 -8.82 17.43
N ARG A 50 -2.60 -9.93 17.94
CA ARG A 50 -2.09 -10.04 19.31
C ARG A 50 -0.57 -10.14 19.29
#